data_AF-A0AB33I9Q3-F1
#
_entry.id   AF-A0AB33I9Q3-F1
#
_cell.length_a   1.000
_cell.length_b   1.000
_cell.length_c   1.000
_cell.angle_alpha   90.00
_cell.angle_beta   90.00
_cell.angle_gamma   90.00
#
_symmetry.space_group_name_H-M   'P 1'
#
loop_
_entity.id
_entity.type
_entity.pdbx_description
1 polymer ?
#
loop_
_entity_poly.entity_id
_entity_poly.type
_entity_poly.pdbx_seq_one_letter_code
_entity_poly.pdbx_strand_id
1 'polypeptide(L)'
;MRPLTKKEIVQGSLVWVFAGFLVYGYMTSGNPSKQEQPSGPPRTDLIDTAKFSGIPPRKLSIIKKSLSSFLDSCPNIAKYSQHGETLGVYYYPEGWEQTPAHVDVEINLTDESLQAMPQGLRDPQWGGHAEFGLSGGAEPGIIMETPIPEWLCDYPVDYVILSSQERHWDMVKVLMRIPSIQPNAF
;
A
#
# COMPACT_ATOMS: atom_id res chain seq x y z
N MET A 1 32.57 -50.98 18.95
CA MET A 1 32.53 -49.72 18.18
C MET A 1 33.95 -49.39 17.76
N ARG A 2 34.21 -49.17 16.46
CA ARG A 2 35.56 -48.87 15.97
C ARG A 2 35.86 -47.38 16.21
N PRO A 3 37.02 -47.01 16.76
CA PRO A 3 37.38 -45.62 16.94
C PRO A 3 37.58 -44.95 15.58
N LEU A 4 36.95 -43.78 15.39
CA LEU A 4 37.09 -42.97 14.18
C LEU A 4 38.54 -42.53 14.02
N THR A 5 39.06 -42.67 12.81
CA THR A 5 40.39 -42.21 12.46
C THR A 5 40.42 -40.68 12.36
N LYS A 6 41.58 -40.06 12.60
CA LYS A 6 41.74 -38.59 12.51
C LYS A 6 41.28 -38.02 11.16
N LYS A 7 41.37 -38.80 10.07
CA LYS A 7 40.90 -38.41 8.73
C LYS A 7 39.37 -38.35 8.65
N GLU A 8 38.67 -39.30 9.25
CA GLU A 8 37.20 -39.33 9.28
C GLU A 8 36.62 -38.20 10.14
N ILE A 9 37.31 -37.83 11.22
CA ILE A 9 36.93 -36.69 12.07
C ILE A 9 37.06 -35.38 11.28
N VAL A 10 38.18 -35.17 10.58
CA VAL A 10 38.42 -33.96 9.79
C VAL A 10 37.46 -33.87 8.60
N GLN A 11 37.18 -34.97 7.91
CA GLN A 11 36.18 -34.99 6.83
C GLN A 11 34.77 -34.72 7.36
N GLY A 12 34.39 -35.30 8.50
CA GLY A 12 33.12 -35.02 9.15
C GLY A 12 32.97 -33.53 9.50
N SER A 13 34.00 -32.93 10.11
CA SER A 13 33.99 -31.50 10.45
C SER A 13 33.88 -30.60 9.21
N LEU A 14 34.58 -30.91 8.12
CA LEU A 14 34.51 -30.14 6.88
C LEU A 14 33.11 -30.19 6.24
N VAL A 15 32.45 -31.35 6.25
CA VAL A 15 31.07 -31.48 5.73
C VAL A 15 30.09 -30.66 6.54
N TRP A 16 30.20 -30.67 7.88
CA TRP A 16 29.33 -29.87 8.75
C TRP A 16 29.56 -28.35 8.61
N VAL A 17 30.81 -27.92 8.43
CA VAL A 17 31.11 -26.50 8.15
C VAL A 17 30.54 -26.08 6.80
N PHE A 18 30.67 -26.92 5.76
CA PHE A 18 30.15 -26.61 4.43
C PHE A 18 28.61 -26.59 4.42
N ALA A 19 27.96 -27.53 5.10
CA ALA A 19 26.51 -27.54 5.28
C ALA A 19 26.03 -26.30 6.06
N GLY A 20 26.76 -25.91 7.11
CA GLY A 20 26.48 -24.69 7.88
C GLY A 20 26.60 -23.42 7.03
N PHE A 21 27.61 -23.33 6.17
CA PHE A 21 27.76 -22.20 5.23
C PHE A 21 26.66 -22.16 4.17
N LEU A 22 26.19 -23.31 3.68
CA LEU A 22 25.09 -23.36 2.72
C LEU A 22 23.75 -22.94 3.35
N VAL A 23 23.46 -23.41 4.57
CA VAL A 23 22.25 -23.03 5.31
C VAL A 23 22.29 -21.55 5.72
N TYR A 24 23.43 -21.08 6.22
CA TYR A 24 23.61 -19.67 6.57
C TYR A 24 23.55 -18.76 5.34
N GLY A 25 24.16 -19.19 4.23
CA GLY A 25 24.05 -18.54 2.92
C GLY A 25 22.59 -18.44 2.47
N TYR A 26 21.81 -19.52 2.57
CA TYR A 26 20.39 -19.52 2.21
C TYR A 26 19.52 -18.66 3.14
N MET A 27 19.87 -18.58 4.44
CA MET A 27 19.15 -17.74 5.41
C MET A 27 19.50 -16.26 5.32
N THR A 28 20.72 -15.92 4.88
CA THR A 28 21.18 -14.52 4.74
C THR A 28 21.08 -13.98 3.32
N SER A 29 20.96 -14.85 2.31
CA SER A 29 20.54 -14.50 0.95
C SER A 29 19.02 -14.45 0.84
N GLY A 30 18.32 -14.21 1.95
CA GLY A 30 16.98 -13.65 1.93
C GLY A 30 17.06 -12.34 1.16
N ASN A 31 16.91 -12.45 -0.15
CA ASN A 31 16.66 -11.35 -1.04
C ASN A 31 15.57 -10.53 -0.34
N PRO A 32 15.80 -9.25 0.00
CA PRO A 32 14.65 -8.39 0.18
C PRO A 32 13.89 -8.58 -1.13
N SER A 33 12.66 -9.12 -1.04
CA SER A 33 11.77 -9.18 -2.16
C SER A 33 11.76 -7.78 -2.76
N LYS A 34 12.53 -7.57 -3.84
CA LYS A 34 12.00 -6.88 -4.99
C LYS A 34 10.83 -7.75 -5.39
N GLN A 35 9.70 -7.59 -4.68
CA GLN A 35 8.41 -7.86 -5.27
C GLN A 35 8.48 -7.05 -6.55
N GLU A 36 8.63 -7.77 -7.66
CA GLU A 36 8.34 -7.24 -8.97
C GLU A 36 7.00 -6.53 -8.80
N GLN A 37 7.07 -5.21 -8.84
CA GLN A 37 5.92 -4.35 -8.85
C GLN A 37 5.04 -4.91 -9.97
N PRO A 38 3.84 -5.44 -9.67
CA PRO A 38 3.07 -6.15 -10.67
C PRO A 38 2.90 -5.19 -11.84
N SER A 39 3.39 -5.59 -13.01
CA SER A 39 3.22 -4.85 -14.25
C SER A 39 1.75 -4.96 -14.68
N GLY A 40 0.88 -4.30 -13.91
CA GLY A 40 -0.50 -4.10 -14.28
C GLY A 40 -0.59 -3.21 -15.52
N PRO A 41 -1.76 -3.17 -16.17
CA PRO A 41 -2.02 -2.18 -17.19
C PRO A 41 -1.72 -0.76 -16.65
N PRO A 42 -1.35 0.20 -17.52
CA PRO A 42 -1.06 1.57 -17.09
C PRO A 42 -2.20 2.15 -16.26
N ARG A 43 -1.88 2.78 -15.12
CA ARG A 43 -2.79 3.46 -14.15
C ARG A 43 -3.68 4.56 -14.73
N THR A 44 -3.61 4.79 -16.04
CA THR A 44 -4.28 5.88 -16.77
C THR A 44 -5.81 5.80 -16.69
N ASP A 45 -6.38 4.60 -16.58
CA ASP A 45 -7.83 4.40 -16.60
C ASP A 45 -8.55 5.10 -15.42
N LEU A 46 -8.03 4.99 -14.21
CA LEU A 46 -8.64 5.61 -13.02
C LEU A 46 -8.56 7.13 -13.05
N ILE A 47 -7.43 7.71 -13.50
CA ILE A 47 -7.30 9.18 -13.61
C ILE A 47 -8.24 9.71 -14.69
N ASP A 48 -8.32 9.03 -15.83
CA ASP A 48 -9.10 9.47 -16.98
C ASP A 48 -10.61 9.38 -16.73
N THR A 49 -11.03 8.42 -15.89
CA THR A 49 -12.44 8.23 -15.50
C THR A 49 -12.82 8.89 -14.18
N ALA A 50 -11.88 9.58 -13.53
CA ALA A 50 -12.09 10.22 -12.24
C ALA A 50 -13.20 11.29 -12.27
N LYS A 51 -14.07 11.27 -11.26
CA LYS A 51 -15.11 12.28 -11.05
C LYS A 51 -14.62 13.35 -10.10
N PHE A 52 -14.41 14.56 -10.61
CA PHE A 52 -13.96 15.71 -9.84
C PHE A 52 -15.15 16.56 -9.38
N SER A 53 -15.26 16.82 -8.06
CA SER A 53 -16.33 17.59 -7.44
C SER A 53 -15.78 18.74 -6.61
N GLY A 54 -16.40 19.93 -6.70
CA GLY A 54 -16.03 21.10 -5.90
C GLY A 54 -14.68 21.75 -6.23
N ILE A 55 -13.94 21.24 -7.22
CA ILE A 55 -12.58 21.70 -7.52
C ILE A 55 -12.58 23.04 -8.28
N PRO A 56 -11.93 24.09 -7.74
CA PRO A 56 -11.77 25.34 -8.47
C PRO A 56 -10.95 25.12 -9.76
N PRO A 57 -11.32 25.74 -10.90
CA PRO A 57 -10.61 25.53 -12.18
C PRO A 57 -9.09 25.78 -12.10
N ARG A 58 -8.68 26.78 -11.31
CA ARG A 58 -7.25 27.11 -11.09
C ARG A 58 -6.46 26.05 -10.31
N LYS A 59 -7.13 25.14 -9.60
CA LYS A 59 -6.54 24.08 -8.77
C LYS A 59 -6.59 22.70 -9.45
N LEU A 60 -7.35 22.55 -10.54
CA LEU A 60 -7.54 21.26 -11.20
C LEU A 60 -6.22 20.62 -11.67
N SER A 61 -5.31 21.40 -12.25
CA SER A 61 -4.04 20.88 -12.75
C SER A 61 -3.14 20.35 -11.64
N ILE A 62 -3.04 21.06 -10.51
CA ILE A 62 -2.23 20.62 -9.36
C ILE A 62 -2.86 19.43 -8.65
N ILE A 63 -4.19 19.35 -8.59
CA ILE A 63 -4.91 18.18 -8.06
C ILE A 63 -4.67 16.96 -8.93
N LYS A 64 -4.80 17.06 -10.25
CA LYS A 64 -4.49 15.94 -11.17
C LYS A 64 -3.05 15.44 -11.03
N LYS A 65 -2.09 16.36 -10.88
CA LYS A 65 -0.68 15.99 -10.64
C LYS A 65 -0.48 15.29 -9.30
N SER A 66 -1.17 15.76 -8.26
CA SER A 66 -1.12 15.16 -6.93
C SER A 66 -1.78 13.78 -6.92
N LEU A 67 -2.89 13.61 -7.64
CA LEU A 67 -3.57 12.34 -7.83
C LEU A 67 -2.71 11.32 -8.57
N SER A 68 -2.00 11.75 -9.62
CA SER A 68 -1.01 10.87 -10.29
C SER A 68 0.07 10.40 -9.30
N SER A 69 0.57 11.31 -8.46
CA SER A 69 1.57 10.95 -7.43
C SER A 69 1.00 9.99 -6.39
N PHE A 70 -0.26 10.18 -5.97
CA PHE A 70 -0.99 9.30 -5.07
C PHE A 70 -1.10 7.87 -5.64
N LEU A 71 -1.61 7.73 -6.87
CA LEU A 71 -1.71 6.43 -7.52
C LEU A 71 -0.33 5.80 -7.71
N ASP A 72 0.70 6.63 -7.91
CA ASP A 72 2.07 6.15 -8.04
C ASP A 72 2.63 5.56 -6.75
N SER A 73 2.36 6.21 -5.63
CA SER A 73 2.78 5.80 -4.29
C SER A 73 1.97 4.66 -3.71
N CYS A 74 0.78 4.34 -4.23
CA CYS A 74 -0.08 3.29 -3.73
C CYS A 74 -0.20 2.12 -4.73
N PRO A 75 0.79 1.20 -4.76
CA PRO A 75 0.94 0.22 -5.83
C PRO A 75 -0.15 -0.86 -5.85
N ASN A 76 -0.76 -1.16 -4.69
CA ASN A 76 -1.83 -2.16 -4.63
C ASN A 76 -3.14 -1.65 -5.24
N ILE A 77 -3.32 -0.34 -5.42
CA ILE A 77 -4.47 0.20 -6.20
C ILE A 77 -4.45 -0.38 -7.62
N ALA A 78 -3.34 -0.30 -8.34
CA ALA A 78 -3.26 -0.83 -9.72
C ALA A 78 -3.41 -2.36 -9.79
N LYS A 79 -3.11 -3.06 -8.69
CA LYS A 79 -3.27 -4.51 -8.58
C LYS A 79 -4.72 -4.92 -8.41
N TYR A 80 -5.49 -4.15 -7.65
CA TYR A 80 -6.86 -4.50 -7.29
C TYR A 80 -7.92 -3.72 -8.08
N SER A 81 -7.54 -2.61 -8.70
CA SER A 81 -8.42 -1.80 -9.52
C SER A 81 -8.32 -2.17 -11.00
N GLN A 82 -8.90 -3.31 -11.39
CA GLN A 82 -8.87 -3.83 -12.76
C GLN A 82 -10.26 -4.20 -13.31
N HIS A 83 -11.32 -3.98 -12.53
CA HIS A 83 -12.66 -4.50 -12.78
C HIS A 83 -13.71 -3.41 -13.03
N GLY A 84 -13.29 -2.14 -13.14
CA GLY A 84 -14.20 -1.00 -13.41
C GLY A 84 -14.52 -0.18 -12.16
N GLU A 85 -13.56 -0.14 -11.25
CA GLU A 85 -13.57 0.64 -10.02
C GLU A 85 -13.72 2.13 -10.36
N THR A 86 -14.36 2.87 -9.48
CA THR A 86 -14.61 4.30 -9.70
C THR A 86 -13.78 5.14 -8.75
N LEU A 87 -13.25 6.25 -9.27
CA LEU A 87 -12.45 7.21 -8.54
C LEU A 87 -13.21 8.53 -8.40
N GLY A 88 -13.55 8.91 -7.17
CA GLY A 88 -14.09 10.22 -6.82
C GLY A 88 -12.99 11.11 -6.24
N VAL A 89 -13.01 12.40 -6.59
CA VAL A 89 -12.10 13.40 -6.01
C VAL A 89 -12.92 14.62 -5.58
N TYR A 90 -12.97 14.87 -4.28
CA TYR A 90 -13.80 15.89 -3.67
C TYR A 90 -12.94 16.96 -3.02
N TYR A 91 -13.23 18.22 -3.31
CA TYR A 91 -12.48 19.35 -2.76
C TYR A 91 -13.35 20.14 -1.78
N TYR A 92 -12.82 20.31 -0.56
CA TYR A 92 -13.46 21.03 0.53
C TYR A 92 -12.66 22.32 0.82
N PRO A 93 -13.19 23.50 0.44
CA PRO A 93 -12.49 24.78 0.58
C PRO A 93 -12.30 25.23 2.04
N GLU A 94 -13.13 24.75 2.96
CA GLU A 94 -13.02 24.99 4.40
C GLU A 94 -11.90 24.20 5.07
N GLY A 95 -11.41 23.15 4.41
CA GLY A 95 -10.43 22.22 4.97
C GLY A 95 -10.96 21.37 6.12
N TRP A 96 -10.16 20.39 6.52
CA TRP A 96 -10.38 19.51 7.68
C TRP A 96 -9.02 19.36 8.38
N GLU A 97 -9.02 19.19 9.70
CA GLU A 97 -7.80 18.89 10.49
C GLU A 97 -6.73 20.00 10.41
N GLN A 98 -7.18 21.26 10.44
CA GLN A 98 -6.33 22.45 10.40
C GLN A 98 -5.61 22.68 9.05
N THR A 99 -6.04 22.03 7.96
CA THR A 99 -5.57 22.37 6.61
C THR A 99 -6.42 23.50 6.01
N PRO A 100 -5.85 24.37 5.14
CA PRO A 100 -6.60 25.43 4.45
C PRO A 100 -7.61 24.91 3.42
N ALA A 101 -7.38 23.70 2.88
CA ALA A 101 -8.27 22.98 2.00
C ALA A 101 -8.00 21.47 2.17
N HIS A 102 -9.05 20.66 1.99
CA HIS A 102 -9.00 19.21 2.08
C HIS A 102 -9.44 18.60 0.76
N VAL A 103 -8.78 17.53 0.34
CA VAL A 103 -9.10 16.81 -0.89
C VAL A 103 -9.27 15.35 -0.55
N ASP A 104 -10.50 14.85 -0.65
CA ASP A 104 -10.76 13.42 -0.50
C ASP A 104 -10.67 12.72 -1.85
N VAL A 105 -10.08 11.54 -1.80
CA VAL A 105 -10.03 10.59 -2.89
C VAL A 105 -10.75 9.33 -2.44
N GLU A 106 -11.82 9.01 -3.15
CA GLU A 106 -12.65 7.86 -2.86
C GLU A 106 -12.50 6.83 -3.99
N ILE A 107 -12.24 5.57 -3.61
CA ILE A 107 -12.23 4.44 -4.54
C ILE A 107 -13.35 3.51 -4.16
N ASN A 108 -14.33 3.35 -5.06
CA ASN A 108 -15.31 2.27 -4.94
C ASN A 108 -14.78 1.06 -5.68
N LEU A 109 -14.43 0.03 -4.90
CA LEU A 109 -13.94 -1.25 -5.36
C LEU A 109 -15.14 -2.09 -5.83
N THR A 110 -14.95 -2.89 -6.87
CA THR A 110 -15.96 -3.88 -7.26
C THR A 110 -15.87 -5.10 -6.36
N ASP A 111 -16.91 -5.94 -6.40
CA ASP A 111 -16.89 -7.21 -5.68
C ASP A 111 -15.70 -8.08 -6.11
N GLU A 112 -15.34 -8.10 -7.40
CA GLU A 112 -14.20 -8.83 -7.93
C GLU A 112 -12.87 -8.33 -7.34
N SER A 113 -12.68 -7.01 -7.27
CA SER A 113 -11.51 -6.38 -6.64
C SER A 113 -11.35 -6.82 -5.19
N LEU A 114 -12.45 -6.80 -4.44
CA LEU A 114 -12.49 -7.20 -3.04
C LEU A 114 -12.19 -8.69 -2.89
N GLN A 115 -12.75 -9.56 -3.73
CA GLN A 115 -12.47 -10.99 -3.69
C GLN A 115 -10.99 -11.33 -3.96
N ALA A 116 -10.27 -10.46 -4.65
CA ALA A 116 -8.83 -10.61 -4.87
C ALA A 116 -7.97 -10.20 -3.66
N MET A 117 -8.52 -9.45 -2.69
CA MET A 117 -7.79 -9.00 -1.49
C MET A 117 -7.63 -10.11 -0.44
N PRO A 118 -6.77 -9.93 0.59
CA PRO A 118 -6.72 -10.83 1.75
C PRO A 118 -8.09 -10.99 2.43
N GLN A 119 -8.33 -12.17 3.02
CA GLN A 119 -9.64 -12.56 3.57
C GLN A 119 -10.25 -11.52 4.52
N GLY A 120 -9.47 -10.94 5.43
CA GLY A 120 -9.99 -9.95 6.37
C GLY A 120 -10.41 -8.62 5.76
N LEU A 121 -9.88 -8.28 4.58
CA LEU A 121 -10.28 -7.09 3.82
C LEU A 121 -11.53 -7.32 2.97
N ARG A 122 -12.04 -8.56 2.91
CA ARG A 122 -13.30 -8.91 2.23
C ARG A 122 -14.53 -8.75 3.11
N ASP A 123 -14.34 -8.34 4.36
CA ASP A 123 -15.45 -8.22 5.30
C ASP A 123 -16.44 -7.15 4.81
N PRO A 124 -17.76 -7.45 4.74
CA PRO A 124 -18.77 -6.50 4.29
C PRO A 124 -18.78 -5.17 5.06
N GLN A 125 -18.23 -5.13 6.27
CA GLN A 125 -18.18 -3.89 7.07
C GLN A 125 -17.38 -2.76 6.41
N TRP A 126 -16.56 -3.05 5.39
CA TRP A 126 -15.85 -2.04 4.59
C TRP A 126 -16.67 -1.41 3.47
N GLY A 127 -17.82 -1.99 3.13
CA GLY A 127 -18.70 -1.48 2.06
C GLY A 127 -18.06 -1.43 0.66
N GLY A 128 -16.88 -2.04 0.47
CA GLY A 128 -16.14 -1.94 -0.79
C GLY A 128 -15.60 -0.55 -1.10
N HIS A 129 -15.45 0.30 -0.09
CA HIS A 129 -15.08 1.69 -0.24
C HIS A 129 -13.75 1.98 0.45
N ALA A 130 -12.87 2.73 -0.21
CA ALA A 130 -11.63 3.22 0.36
C ALA A 130 -11.57 4.75 0.23
N GLU A 131 -11.42 5.43 1.36
CA GLU A 131 -11.30 6.88 1.44
C GLU A 131 -9.86 7.27 1.81
N PHE A 132 -9.34 8.29 1.14
CA PHE A 132 -8.01 8.83 1.37
C PHE A 132 -8.07 10.36 1.41
N GLY A 133 -7.42 10.98 2.39
CA GLY A 133 -7.25 12.42 2.42
C GLY A 133 -5.93 12.82 1.73
N LEU A 134 -5.96 13.62 0.68
CA LEU A 134 -4.75 14.25 0.15
C LEU A 134 -4.42 15.50 0.98
N SER A 135 -3.32 15.42 1.72
CA SER A 135 -2.76 16.56 2.44
C SER A 135 -1.85 17.36 1.51
N GLY A 136 -2.21 18.64 1.32
CA GLY A 136 -1.33 19.66 0.77
C GLY A 136 -0.77 20.59 1.85
N GLY A 137 -0.82 20.21 3.14
CA GLY A 137 -0.41 21.06 4.26
C GLY A 137 1.11 21.20 4.40
N ALA A 138 1.58 21.44 5.63
CA ALA A 138 3.01 21.50 5.95
C ALA A 138 3.71 20.16 5.68
N GLU A 139 3.00 19.05 5.89
CA GLU A 139 3.43 17.71 5.53
C GLU A 139 2.55 17.18 4.39
N PRO A 140 3.01 17.32 3.13
CA PRO A 140 2.24 16.87 1.98
C PRO A 140 2.29 15.33 1.87
N GLY A 141 1.15 14.73 1.58
CA GLY A 141 1.03 13.27 1.58
C GLY A 141 -0.40 12.78 1.50
N ILE A 142 -0.60 11.54 1.91
CA ILE A 142 -1.89 10.87 1.97
C ILE A 142 -2.18 10.52 3.41
N ILE A 143 -3.34 10.94 3.88
CA ILE A 143 -3.95 10.53 5.13
C ILE A 143 -4.80 9.30 4.82
N MET A 144 -4.58 8.23 5.55
CA MET A 144 -5.20 6.95 5.32
C MET A 144 -5.58 6.30 6.66
N GLU A 145 -6.60 5.46 6.62
CA GLU A 145 -7.08 4.71 7.79
C GLU A 145 -6.89 3.21 7.58
N THR A 146 -6.63 2.48 8.67
CA THR A 146 -6.59 1.02 8.67
C THR A 146 -7.99 0.46 8.36
N PRO A 147 -8.14 -0.52 7.44
CA PRO A 147 -7.08 -1.35 6.89
C PRO A 147 -6.95 -1.26 5.36
N ILE A 148 -8.01 -0.88 4.64
CA ILE A 148 -8.05 -0.92 3.18
C ILE A 148 -7.16 0.18 2.59
N PRO A 149 -7.32 1.47 2.97
CA PRO A 149 -6.40 2.51 2.51
C PRO A 149 -4.92 2.18 2.72
N GLU A 150 -4.56 1.71 3.92
CA GLU A 150 -3.19 1.29 4.22
C GLU A 150 -2.72 0.14 3.31
N TRP A 151 -3.55 -0.90 3.16
CA TRP A 151 -3.24 -2.03 2.29
C TRP A 151 -3.07 -1.62 0.83
N LEU A 152 -3.95 -0.76 0.31
CA LEU A 152 -3.89 -0.23 -1.05
C LEU A 152 -2.62 0.60 -1.30
N CYS A 153 -2.08 1.22 -0.25
CA CYS A 153 -0.82 1.95 -0.30
C CYS A 153 0.42 1.12 0.08
N ASP A 154 0.28 -0.20 0.20
CA ASP A 154 1.36 -1.11 0.61
C ASP A 154 1.99 -0.73 1.97
N TYR A 155 1.18 -0.11 2.83
CA TYR A 155 1.56 0.21 4.19
C TYR A 155 1.32 -1.00 5.11
N PRO A 156 2.12 -1.19 6.17
CA PRO A 156 1.98 -2.36 7.03
C PRO A 156 0.60 -2.45 7.69
N VAL A 157 -0.16 -3.50 7.35
CA VAL A 157 -1.41 -3.86 8.02
C VAL A 157 -1.19 -5.14 8.81
N ASP A 158 -1.72 -5.17 10.03
CA ASP A 158 -1.48 -6.28 10.94
C ASP A 158 -2.03 -7.61 10.40
N TYR A 159 -1.27 -8.70 10.55
CA TYR A 159 -1.64 -9.99 9.97
C TYR A 159 -2.96 -10.53 10.53
N VAL A 160 -3.25 -10.25 11.79
CA VAL A 160 -4.51 -10.65 12.44
C VAL A 160 -5.73 -10.00 11.78
N ILE A 161 -5.58 -8.77 11.28
CA ILE A 161 -6.60 -8.09 10.47
C ILE A 161 -6.69 -8.78 9.10
N LEU A 162 -5.56 -8.92 8.39
CA LEU A 162 -5.53 -9.50 7.03
C LEU A 162 -6.08 -10.94 6.95
N SER A 163 -5.91 -11.71 8.03
CA SER A 163 -6.41 -13.09 8.15
C SER A 163 -7.81 -13.22 8.75
N SER A 164 -8.47 -12.09 9.10
CA SER A 164 -9.79 -12.06 9.75
C SER A 164 -9.82 -12.65 11.16
N GLN A 165 -8.67 -12.80 11.82
CA GLN A 165 -8.60 -13.22 13.22
C GLN A 165 -9.14 -12.12 14.15
N GLU A 166 -8.93 -10.87 13.77
CA GLU A 166 -9.43 -9.69 14.47
C GLU A 166 -10.35 -8.87 13.56
N ARG A 167 -11.47 -8.40 14.11
CA ARG A 167 -12.51 -7.63 13.40
C ARG A 167 -12.73 -6.23 13.95
N HIS A 168 -12.02 -5.89 15.03
CA HIS A 168 -12.06 -4.60 15.69
C HIS A 168 -10.64 -4.09 15.81
N TRP A 169 -10.43 -2.82 15.52
CA TRP A 169 -9.15 -2.14 15.72
C TRP A 169 -9.42 -0.68 15.99
N ASP A 170 -8.42 -0.02 16.52
CA ASP A 170 -8.45 1.43 16.65
C ASP A 170 -8.31 2.05 15.26
N MET A 171 -9.30 2.87 14.87
CA MET A 171 -9.19 3.69 13.67
C MET A 171 -8.17 4.79 13.93
N VAL A 172 -6.95 4.58 13.44
CA VAL A 172 -5.86 5.54 13.51
C VAL A 172 -5.61 6.08 12.12
N LYS A 173 -5.58 7.41 12.01
CA LYS A 173 -5.15 8.10 10.80
C LYS A 173 -3.63 8.11 10.71
N VAL A 174 -3.11 7.66 9.59
CA VAL A 174 -1.69 7.65 9.29
C VAL A 174 -1.41 8.58 8.11
N LEU A 175 -0.35 9.37 8.21
CA LEU A 175 0.13 10.21 7.12
C LEU A 175 1.32 9.55 6.42
N MET A 176 1.14 9.13 5.18
CA MET A 176 2.22 8.74 4.29
C MET A 176 2.68 9.95 3.47
N ARG A 177 3.91 10.42 3.71
CA ARG A 177 4.46 11.59 3.00
C ARG A 177 4.70 11.28 1.52
N ILE A 178 4.28 12.19 0.65
CA ILE A 178 4.54 12.13 -0.79
C ILE A 178 5.33 13.39 -1.20
N PRO A 179 6.66 13.28 -1.37
CA PRO A 179 7.50 14.45 -1.67
C PRO A 179 7.18 15.17 -2.98
N SER A 180 6.51 14.50 -3.93
CA SER A 180 6.11 15.12 -5.21
C SER A 180 4.85 15.99 -5.11
N ILE A 181 4.07 15.89 -4.02
CA ILE A 181 2.97 16.81 -3.72
C ILE A 181 3.59 18.08 -3.11
N GLN A 182 3.22 19.24 -3.66
CA GLN A 182 3.76 20.51 -3.21
C GLN A 182 3.15 20.93 -1.86
N PRO A 183 3.94 21.50 -0.94
CA PRO A 183 3.39 22.15 0.24
C PRO A 183 2.47 23.31 -0.16
N ASN A 184 1.34 23.44 0.53
CA ASN A 184 0.27 24.41 0.29
C ASN A 184 -0.34 24.34 -1.12
N ALA A 185 -0.37 23.14 -1.72
CA ALA A 185 -0.89 22.91 -3.07
C ALA A 185 -2.39 23.22 -3.21
N PHE A 186 -3.18 22.92 -2.16
CA PHE A 186 -4.66 22.98 -2.17
C PHE A 186 -5.18 24.24 -1.52
#